data_AF-A0A6C1NN61-F1
#
_entry.id   AF-A0A6C1NN61-F1
#
_cell.length_a   1.000
_cell.length_b   1.000
_cell.length_c   1.000
_cell.angle_alpha   90.00
_cell.angle_beta   90.00
_cell.angle_gamma   90.00
#
_symmetry.space_group_name_H-M   'P 1'
#
loop_
_entity.id
_entity.type
_entity.pdbx_description
1 polymer ?
#
loop_
_entity_poly.entity_id
_entity_poly.type
_entity_poly.pdbx_seq_one_letter_code
_entity_poly.pdbx_strand_id
1 'polypeptide(L)'
;MTALIAAISLAGLVVLWILFPLLKGLEAPMSGDDVELNELLHRKKVALLGLRDAEYDFQSGKLEEEDYRALKGSLATEALAAMDEEARLLAQRASTGPEGRAGRRAEIEAEIAELRAELREGKICPSCGLPNARNARYCSDCGTELGRGTPASPTPATG
;
A
#
# COMPACT_ATOMS: atom_id res chain seq x y z
N MET A 1 -42.34 9.03 -26.79
CA MET A 1 -41.88 9.69 -25.53
C MET A 1 -41.32 8.66 -24.55
N THR A 2 -42.05 7.58 -24.25
CA THR A 2 -41.59 6.46 -23.40
C THR A 2 -40.29 5.80 -23.88
N ALA A 3 -40.13 5.55 -25.18
CA ALA A 3 -38.91 4.95 -25.73
C ALA A 3 -37.66 5.84 -25.57
N LEU A 4 -37.81 7.16 -25.72
CA LEU A 4 -36.72 8.12 -25.51
C LEU A 4 -36.32 8.21 -24.03
N ILE A 5 -37.31 8.22 -23.14
CA ILE A 5 -37.08 8.21 -21.69
C ILE A 5 -36.34 6.93 -21.29
N ALA A 6 -36.78 5.77 -21.77
CA ALA A 6 -36.14 4.48 -21.50
C ALA A 6 -34.68 4.45 -21.96
N ALA A 7 -34.40 4.95 -23.17
CA ALA A 7 -33.04 5.03 -23.72
C ALA A 7 -32.13 5.94 -22.89
N ILE A 8 -32.63 7.12 -22.47
CA ILE A 8 -31.86 8.07 -21.65
C ILE A 8 -31.60 7.49 -20.25
N SER A 9 -32.60 6.85 -19.63
CA SER A 9 -32.40 6.21 -18.32
C SER A 9 -31.38 5.07 -18.38
N LEU A 10 -31.39 4.25 -19.44
CA LEU A 10 -30.41 3.18 -19.62
C LEU A 10 -29.00 3.74 -19.81
N ALA A 11 -28.85 4.77 -20.67
CA ALA A 11 -27.58 5.44 -20.88
C ALA A 11 -27.05 6.07 -19.59
N GLY A 12 -27.92 6.74 -18.82
CA GLY A 12 -27.58 7.30 -17.52
C GLY A 12 -27.11 6.25 -16.52
N LEU A 13 -27.77 5.09 -16.47
CA LEU A 13 -27.38 3.96 -15.60
C LEU A 13 -26.01 3.41 -15.97
N VAL A 14 -25.73 3.24 -17.26
CA VAL A 14 -24.43 2.78 -17.77
C VAL A 14 -23.33 3.79 -17.43
N VAL A 15 -23.57 5.08 -17.69
CA VAL A 15 -22.62 6.13 -17.35
C VAL A 15 -22.38 6.17 -15.85
N LEU A 16 -23.43 6.10 -15.03
CA LEU A 16 -23.30 6.10 -13.58
C LEU A 16 -22.54 4.86 -13.08
N TRP A 17 -22.77 3.69 -13.67
CA TRP A 17 -22.03 2.46 -13.36
C TRP A 17 -20.53 2.57 -13.69
N ILE A 18 -20.20 3.23 -14.80
CA ILE A 18 -18.80 3.51 -15.21
C ILE A 18 -18.16 4.60 -14.34
N LEU A 19 -18.93 5.61 -13.92
CA LEU A 19 -18.42 6.74 -13.13
C LEU A 19 -18.33 6.44 -11.63
N PHE A 20 -19.14 5.49 -11.15
CA PHE A 20 -19.16 5.01 -9.77
C PHE A 20 -17.78 4.57 -9.24
N PRO A 21 -16.95 3.78 -9.97
CA PRO A 21 -15.60 3.45 -9.51
C PRO A 21 -14.66 4.65 -9.40
N LEU A 22 -14.82 5.66 -10.27
CA LEU A 22 -14.05 6.92 -10.20
C LEU A 22 -14.45 7.74 -8.96
N LEU A 23 -15.75 7.85 -8.68
CA LEU A 23 -16.27 8.59 -7.53
C LEU A 23 -15.96 7.91 -6.19
N LYS A 24 -15.91 6.58 -6.17
CA LYS A 24 -15.56 5.80 -4.98
C LYS A 24 -14.07 5.66 -4.74
N GLY A 25 -13.22 6.17 -5.65
CA GLY A 25 -11.78 6.05 -5.50
C GLY A 25 -11.35 4.59 -5.36
N LEU A 26 -11.90 3.69 -6.19
CA LEU A 26 -11.27 2.39 -6.37
C LEU A 26 -9.91 2.65 -7.01
N GLU A 27 -8.90 2.83 -6.16
CA GLU A 27 -7.53 3.07 -6.60
C GLU A 27 -7.17 2.03 -7.65
N ALA A 28 -6.59 2.52 -8.76
CA ALA A 28 -6.07 1.63 -9.79
C ALA A 28 -5.12 0.62 -9.11
N PRO A 29 -5.29 -0.69 -9.34
CA PRO A 29 -4.58 -1.77 -8.64
C PRO A 29 -3.13 -1.94 -9.13
N MET A 30 -2.45 -0.84 -9.45
CA MET A 30 -0.99 -0.82 -9.52
C MET A 30 -0.45 -0.38 -8.15
N SER A 31 -0.93 -1.05 -7.09
CA SER A 31 -0.33 -0.93 -5.77
C SER A 31 0.91 -1.84 -5.72
N GLY A 32 1.92 -1.48 -4.91
CA GLY A 32 3.09 -2.33 -4.69
C GLY A 32 2.71 -3.75 -4.27
N ASP A 33 1.63 -3.86 -3.50
CA ASP A 33 1.06 -5.13 -3.02
C ASP A 33 0.66 -6.07 -4.17
N ASP A 34 0.18 -5.55 -5.31
CA ASP A 34 -0.22 -6.36 -6.48
C ASP A 34 0.97 -6.89 -7.27
N VAL A 35 2.09 -6.15 -7.27
CA VAL A 35 3.35 -6.63 -7.83
C VAL A 35 3.92 -7.74 -6.95
N GLU A 36 3.93 -7.54 -5.64
CA GLU A 36 4.43 -8.51 -4.66
C GLU A 36 3.63 -9.83 -4.69
N LEU A 37 2.29 -9.76 -4.74
CA LEU A 37 1.45 -10.95 -4.87
C LEU A 37 1.72 -11.70 -6.18
N ASN A 38 1.87 -10.99 -7.30
CA ASN A 38 2.18 -11.63 -8.59
C ASN A 38 3.54 -12.34 -8.60
N GLU A 39 4.54 -11.76 -7.93
CA GLU A 39 5.86 -12.38 -7.77
C GLU A 39 5.79 -13.65 -6.91
N LEU A 40 5.04 -13.62 -5.82
CA LEU A 40 4.82 -14.79 -4.96
C LEU A 40 4.08 -15.91 -5.71
N LEU A 41 3.06 -15.57 -6.49
CA LEU A 41 2.35 -16.52 -7.34
C LEU A 41 3.28 -17.17 -8.38
N HIS A 42 4.20 -16.39 -8.95
CA HIS A 42 5.23 -16.93 -9.84
C HIS A 42 6.15 -17.92 -9.11
N ARG A 43 6.68 -17.55 -7.93
CA ARG A 43 7.54 -18.44 -7.12
C ARG A 43 6.83 -19.75 -6.76
N LYS A 44 5.60 -19.67 -6.26
CA LYS A 44 4.75 -20.84 -5.97
C LYS A 44 4.59 -21.73 -7.20
N LYS A 45 4.29 -21.13 -8.36
CA LYS A 45 4.09 -21.87 -9.61
C LYS A 45 5.38 -22.58 -10.06
N VAL A 46 6.53 -21.93 -9.93
CA VAL A 46 7.83 -22.51 -10.25
C VAL A 46 8.13 -23.71 -9.36
N ALA A 47 7.96 -23.60 -8.04
CA ALA A 47 8.19 -24.70 -7.11
C ALA A 47 7.26 -25.91 -7.38
N LEU A 48 5.98 -25.66 -7.67
CA LEU A 48 5.01 -26.71 -8.00
C LEU A 48 5.32 -27.41 -9.33
N LEU A 49 5.75 -26.64 -10.35
CA LEU A 49 6.20 -27.23 -11.61
C LEU A 49 7.45 -28.07 -11.40
N GLY A 50 8.40 -27.58 -10.58
CA GLY A 50 9.59 -28.32 -10.20
C GLY A 50 9.26 -29.66 -9.55
N LEU A 51 8.28 -29.71 -8.63
CA LEU A 51 7.84 -30.98 -8.00
C LEU A 51 7.32 -31.98 -9.03
N ARG A 52 6.50 -31.50 -9.97
CA ARG A 52 5.94 -32.34 -11.04
C ARG A 52 7.04 -32.86 -11.97
N ASP A 53 7.99 -32.01 -12.32
CA ASP A 53 9.07 -32.37 -13.23
C ASP A 53 10.06 -33.33 -12.55
N ALA A 54 10.35 -33.15 -11.25
CA ALA A 54 11.16 -34.09 -10.45
C ALA A 54 10.51 -35.48 -10.35
N GLU A 55 9.18 -35.53 -10.17
CA GLU A 55 8.42 -36.79 -10.19
C GLU A 55 8.52 -37.50 -11.55
N TYR A 56 8.40 -36.74 -12.64
CA TYR A 56 8.54 -37.29 -13.98
C TYR A 56 9.96 -37.82 -14.25
N ASP A 57 10.98 -37.09 -13.81
CA ASP A 57 12.37 -37.49 -14.00
C ASP A 57 12.73 -38.74 -13.17
N PHE A 58 12.16 -38.90 -11.97
CA PHE A 58 12.26 -40.13 -11.21
C PHE A 58 11.55 -41.31 -11.91
N GLN A 59 10.30 -41.12 -12.35
CA GLN A 59 9.56 -42.18 -13.06
C GLN A 59 10.18 -42.57 -14.40
N SER A 60 10.89 -41.64 -15.06
CA SER A 60 11.63 -41.90 -16.30
C SER A 60 13.03 -42.48 -16.05
N GLY A 61 13.43 -42.67 -14.80
CA GLY A 61 14.71 -43.28 -14.40
C GLY A 61 15.92 -42.36 -14.57
N LYS A 62 15.71 -41.04 -14.68
CA LYS A 62 16.80 -40.04 -14.77
C LYS A 62 17.36 -39.65 -13.41
N LEU A 63 16.57 -39.84 -12.34
CA LEU A 63 16.95 -39.53 -10.96
C LEU A 63 16.98 -40.79 -10.12
N GLU A 64 17.98 -40.88 -9.25
CA GLU A 64 18.04 -41.90 -8.21
C GLU A 64 17.08 -41.54 -7.06
N GLU A 65 16.66 -42.55 -6.29
CA GLU A 65 15.69 -42.37 -5.18
C GLU A 65 16.17 -41.35 -4.14
N GLU A 66 17.45 -41.37 -3.80
CA GLU A 66 18.03 -40.47 -2.81
C GLU A 66 17.98 -39.00 -3.29
N ASP A 67 18.42 -38.76 -4.53
CA ASP A 67 18.39 -37.44 -5.17
C ASP A 67 16.95 -36.93 -5.34
N TYR A 68 16.03 -37.79 -5.78
CA TYR A 68 14.62 -37.47 -5.91
C TYR A 68 14.03 -37.03 -4.56
N ARG A 69 14.29 -37.77 -3.47
CA ARG A 69 13.78 -37.42 -2.13
C ARG A 69 14.33 -36.08 -1.64
N ALA A 70 15.63 -35.84 -1.85
CA ALA A 70 16.26 -34.58 -1.48
C ALA A 70 15.65 -33.40 -2.25
N LEU A 71 15.53 -33.53 -3.58
CA LEU A 71 14.97 -32.50 -4.46
C LEU A 71 13.48 -32.25 -4.19
N LYS A 72 12.70 -33.31 -3.98
CA LYS A 72 11.29 -33.20 -3.59
C LYS A 72 11.13 -32.49 -2.26
N GLY A 73 11.98 -32.78 -1.28
CA GLY A 73 11.95 -32.15 0.04
C GLY A 73 12.20 -30.64 -0.02
N SER A 74 13.21 -30.21 -0.77
CA SER A 74 13.52 -28.77 -0.92
C SER A 74 12.39 -28.03 -1.65
N LEU A 75 11.92 -28.56 -2.78
CA LEU A 75 10.83 -27.94 -3.56
C LEU A 75 9.50 -27.93 -2.80
N ALA A 76 9.19 -28.97 -2.03
CA ALA A 76 7.99 -28.99 -1.19
C ALA A 76 8.05 -27.94 -0.08
N THR A 77 9.22 -27.75 0.53
CA THR A 77 9.43 -26.73 1.56
C THR A 77 9.26 -25.33 0.97
N GLU A 78 9.82 -25.08 -0.22
CA GLU A 78 9.66 -23.80 -0.93
C GLU A 78 8.21 -23.53 -1.34
N ALA A 79 7.50 -24.53 -1.86
CA ALA A 79 6.10 -24.41 -2.24
C ALA A 79 5.21 -24.07 -1.04
N LEU A 80 5.43 -24.73 0.11
CA LEU A 80 4.69 -24.45 1.35
C LEU A 80 4.98 -23.04 1.87
N ALA A 81 6.23 -22.61 1.90
CA ALA A 81 6.61 -21.27 2.32
C ALA A 81 5.94 -20.19 1.44
N ALA A 82 5.90 -20.39 0.12
CA ALA A 82 5.22 -19.47 -0.79
C ALA A 82 3.68 -19.43 -0.58
N MET A 83 3.05 -20.57 -0.25
CA MET A 83 1.62 -20.63 0.05
C MET A 83 1.26 -19.94 1.37
N ASP A 84 2.07 -20.11 2.41
CA ASP A 84 1.86 -19.46 3.70
C ASP A 84 1.97 -17.93 3.58
N GLU A 85 2.94 -17.46 2.79
CA GLU A 85 3.13 -16.03 2.56
C GLU A 85 2.00 -15.43 1.72
N GLU A 86 1.55 -16.13 0.67
CA GLU A 86 0.36 -15.76 -0.09
C GLU A 86 -0.88 -15.65 0.83
N ALA A 87 -1.09 -16.63 1.71
CA ALA A 87 -2.19 -16.62 2.67
C ALA A 87 -2.12 -15.42 3.62
N ARG A 88 -0.93 -15.06 4.11
CA ARG A 88 -0.71 -13.87 4.95
C ARG A 88 -1.04 -12.57 4.20
N LEU A 89 -0.56 -12.41 2.97
CA LEU A 89 -0.86 -11.22 2.17
C LEU A 89 -2.34 -11.12 1.84
N LEU A 90 -3.00 -12.24 1.51
CA LEU A 90 -4.44 -12.25 1.27
C LEU A 90 -5.23 -11.91 2.53
N ALA A 91 -4.81 -12.40 3.70
CA ALA A 91 -5.40 -12.03 4.98
C ALA A 91 -5.19 -10.55 5.30
N GLN A 92 -4.00 -10.01 5.01
CA GLN A 92 -3.71 -8.59 5.18
C GLN A 92 -4.57 -7.73 4.26
N ARG A 93 -4.70 -8.11 2.97
CA ARG A 93 -5.61 -7.48 1.99
C ARG A 93 -7.07 -7.50 2.43
N ALA A 94 -7.51 -8.62 2.99
CA ALA A 94 -8.86 -8.74 3.54
C ALA A 94 -9.08 -7.78 4.71
N SER A 95 -8.06 -7.57 5.55
CA SER A 95 -8.10 -6.59 6.65
C SER A 95 -7.99 -5.13 6.18
N THR A 96 -7.41 -4.88 5.00
CA THR A 96 -7.29 -3.55 4.36
C THR A 96 -8.34 -3.32 3.28
N GLY A 97 -9.54 -3.90 3.43
CA GLY A 97 -10.70 -3.55 2.63
C GLY A 97 -11.04 -2.05 2.67
N PRO A 98 -12.03 -1.57 1.90
CA PRO A 98 -12.34 -0.14 1.79
C PRO A 98 -12.55 0.55 3.16
N GLU A 99 -13.10 -0.15 4.14
CA GLU A 99 -13.26 0.34 5.52
C GLU A 99 -11.92 0.39 6.29
N GLY A 100 -11.09 -0.65 6.19
CA GLY A 100 -9.76 -0.69 6.82
C GLY A 100 -8.79 0.34 6.24
N ARG A 101 -8.91 0.61 4.93
CA ARG A 101 -8.14 1.65 4.24
C ARG A 101 -8.59 3.06 4.63
N ALA A 102 -9.90 3.29 4.74
CA ALA A 102 -10.44 4.54 5.26
C ALA A 102 -9.99 4.78 6.71
N GLY A 103 -9.98 3.74 7.55
CA GLY A 103 -9.46 3.79 8.91
C GLY A 103 -7.98 4.18 8.96
N ARG A 104 -7.12 3.51 8.19
CA ARG A 104 -5.69 3.83 8.12
C ARG A 104 -5.43 5.25 7.60
N ARG A 105 -6.19 5.69 6.60
CA ARG A 105 -6.10 7.06 6.06
C ARG A 105 -6.50 8.09 7.11
N ALA A 106 -7.56 7.83 7.87
CA ALA A 106 -7.99 8.69 8.96
C ALA A 106 -6.96 8.76 10.11
N GLU A 107 -6.31 7.65 10.44
CA GLU A 107 -5.23 7.60 11.42
C GLU A 107 -4.02 8.43 10.99
N ILE A 108 -3.55 8.28 9.74
CA ILE A 108 -2.46 9.08 9.19
C ILE A 108 -2.84 10.57 9.13
N GLU A 109 -4.07 10.90 8.72
CA GLU A 109 -4.54 12.29 8.70
C GLU A 109 -4.59 12.90 10.11
N ALA A 110 -4.95 12.12 11.13
CA ALA A 110 -4.92 12.55 12.52
C ALA A 110 -3.49 12.80 13.02
N GLU A 111 -2.54 11.89 12.73
CA GLU A 111 -1.13 12.06 13.07
C GLU A 111 -0.53 13.31 12.39
N ILE A 112 -0.80 13.51 11.10
CA ILE A 112 -0.35 14.70 10.36
C ILE A 112 -0.98 15.97 10.95
N ALA A 113 -2.25 15.92 11.36
CA ALA A 113 -2.93 17.07 11.96
C ALA A 113 -2.29 17.46 13.30
N GLU A 114 -1.93 16.49 14.12
CA GLU A 114 -1.21 16.71 15.39
C GLU A 114 0.17 17.33 15.15
N LEU A 115 0.98 16.74 14.27
CA LEU A 115 2.29 17.28 13.90
C LEU A 115 2.18 18.72 13.35
N ARG A 116 1.17 19.00 12.52
CA ARG A 116 0.91 20.35 12.00
C ARG A 116 0.48 21.32 13.10
N ALA A 117 -0.25 20.88 14.12
CA ALA A 117 -0.61 21.71 15.25
C ALA A 117 0.65 22.09 16.07
N GLU A 118 1.52 21.11 16.35
CA GLU A 118 2.80 21.35 17.03
C GLU A 118 3.70 22.34 16.26
N LEU A 119 3.74 22.23 14.93
CA LEU A 119 4.49 23.15 14.06
C LEU A 119 3.92 24.57 14.08
N ARG A 120 2.59 24.75 14.10
CA ARG A 120 1.96 26.10 14.21
C ARG A 120 2.29 26.76 15.54
N GLU A 121 2.37 25.96 16.57
CA GLU A 121 2.72 26.35 17.93
C GLU A 121 4.24 26.54 18.13
N GLY A 122 5.02 26.17 17.13
CA GLY A 122 6.47 26.20 17.11
C GLY A 122 7.09 27.59 16.90
N LYS A 123 8.35 27.60 16.46
CA LYS A 123 9.11 28.81 16.14
C LYS A 123 9.11 29.04 14.63
N ILE A 124 8.94 30.29 14.19
CA ILE A 124 9.15 30.67 12.79
C ILE A 124 10.62 31.05 12.59
N CYS A 125 11.25 30.49 11.57
CA CYS A 125 12.63 30.83 11.21
C CYS A 125 12.72 32.29 10.72
N PRO A 126 13.57 33.14 11.31
CA PRO A 126 13.70 34.54 10.89
C PRO A 126 14.42 34.71 9.55
N SER A 127 15.12 33.69 9.06
CA SER A 127 15.87 33.73 7.80
C SER A 127 15.03 33.27 6.60
N CYS A 128 14.35 32.13 6.69
CA CYS A 128 13.59 31.55 5.58
C CYS A 128 12.07 31.48 5.81
N GLY A 129 11.57 31.80 7.01
CA GLY A 129 10.14 31.80 7.33
C GLY A 129 9.53 30.42 7.64
N LEU A 130 10.31 29.33 7.61
CA LEU A 130 9.77 27.99 7.89
C LEU A 130 9.33 27.84 9.37
N PRO A 131 8.14 27.25 9.65
CA PRO A 131 7.77 26.82 10.99
C PRO A 131 8.59 25.60 11.44
N ASN A 132 9.06 25.63 12.67
CA ASN A 132 9.90 24.59 13.28
C ASN A 132 9.34 24.21 14.65
N ALA A 133 9.56 22.99 15.12
CA ALA A 133 9.11 22.53 16.43
C ALA A 133 9.52 23.48 17.58
N ARG A 134 8.71 23.53 18.66
CA ARG A 134 8.94 24.41 19.81
C ARG A 134 10.35 24.27 20.42
N ASN A 135 10.91 23.07 20.42
CA ASN A 135 12.22 22.74 20.97
C ASN A 135 13.36 22.76 19.92
N ALA A 136 13.08 23.13 18.66
CA ALA A 136 14.10 23.20 17.61
C ALA A 136 15.18 24.25 17.97
N ARG A 137 16.45 23.82 17.87
CA ARG A 137 17.64 24.68 18.06
C ARG A 137 18.12 25.30 16.75
N TYR A 138 17.90 24.61 15.63
CA TYR A 138 18.27 25.03 14.28
C TYR A 138 17.06 24.84 13.36
N CYS A 139 16.97 25.65 12.30
CA CYS A 139 15.96 25.49 11.26
C CYS A 139 16.21 24.21 10.46
N SER A 140 15.19 23.38 10.25
CA SER A 140 15.31 22.10 9.52
C SER A 140 15.53 22.26 8.02
N ASP A 141 15.36 23.46 7.47
CA ASP A 141 15.50 23.74 6.03
C ASP A 141 16.77 24.54 5.72
N CYS A 142 17.00 25.67 6.40
CA CYS A 142 18.15 26.54 6.11
C CYS A 142 19.28 26.50 7.16
N GLY A 143 19.13 25.76 8.27
CA GLY A 143 20.15 25.61 9.31
C GLY A 143 20.36 26.80 10.24
N THR A 144 19.59 27.89 10.10
CA THR A 144 19.69 29.08 10.97
C THR A 144 19.40 28.75 12.43
N GLU A 145 20.18 29.28 13.37
CA GLU A 145 19.94 29.12 14.81
C GLU A 145 18.63 29.78 15.25
N LEU A 146 17.77 29.00 15.91
CA LEU A 146 16.49 29.46 16.45
C LEU A 146 16.67 29.72 17.96
N GLY A 147 16.95 30.97 18.32
CA GLY A 147 17.23 31.41 19.69
C GLY A 147 16.20 30.93 20.75
N ARG A 148 16.56 31.06 22.05
CA ARG A 148 15.67 30.73 23.17
C ARG A 148 14.60 31.83 23.34
N GLY A 149 13.45 31.70 22.67
CA GLY A 149 12.27 32.59 22.81
C GLY A 149 12.02 33.40 21.53
N THR A 150 10.83 33.41 20.94
CA THR A 150 9.55 33.88 21.49
C THR A 150 8.41 33.07 20.86
N PRO A 151 7.35 32.68 21.60
CA PRO A 151 6.23 31.93 21.03
C PRO A 151 5.56 32.70 19.88
N ALA A 152 5.17 31.97 18.84
CA ALA A 152 4.51 32.52 17.66
C ALA A 152 3.21 33.25 18.06
N SER A 153 3.13 34.54 17.78
CA SER A 153 1.86 35.27 17.79
C SER A 153 1.05 34.89 16.55
N PRO A 154 -0.23 34.52 16.66
CA PRO A 154 -1.07 34.25 15.51
C PRO A 154 -1.42 35.56 14.79
N THR A 155 -1.00 35.69 13.53
CA THR A 155 -1.48 36.74 12.63
C THR A 155 -2.77 36.25 11.96
N PRO A 156 -3.87 37.04 11.92
CA PRO A 156 -5.11 36.61 11.27
C PRO A 156 -4.90 36.54 9.76
N ALA A 157 -5.37 35.45 9.17
CA ALA A 157 -5.40 35.26 7.72
C ALA A 157 -6.41 36.23 7.10
N THR A 158 -5.94 37.02 6.12
CA THR A 158 -6.79 37.88 5.30
C THR A 158 -6.83 37.30 3.89
N GLY A 159 -8.04 36.95 3.44
CA GLY A 159 -8.49 36.95 2.04
C GLY A 159 -7.90 35.90 1.11
#